data_AF-A0A7C5WL17-F1
#
_entry.id   AF-A0A7C5WL17-F1
#
_cell.length_a   1.000
_cell.length_b   1.000
_cell.length_c   1.000
_cell.angle_alpha   90.00
_cell.angle_beta   90.00
_cell.angle_gamma   90.00
#
_symmetry.space_group_name_H-M   'P 1'
#
loop_
_entity.id
_entity.type
_entity.pdbx_description
1 polymer ?
#
loop_
_entity_poly.entity_id
_entity_poly.type
_entity_poly.pdbx_seq_one_letter_code
_entity_poly.pdbx_strand_id
1 'polypeptide(L)' 'MNIDLLKRLCETPGVPGREERVRDLIMGEIKGLFDSVETDAMGSLICRRSPRTAGKGKASKKRA' A
#
# COMPACT_ATOMS: atom_id res chain seq x y z
N MET A 1 3.06 18.72 -3.14
CA MET A 1 1.92 17.91 -2.66
C MET A 1 1.15 17.43 -3.87
N ASN A 2 0.77 16.14 -3.96
CA ASN A 2 -0.03 15.65 -5.09
C ASN A 2 -1.54 15.89 -4.80
N ILE A 3 -2.05 17.04 -5.24
CA ILE A 3 -3.42 17.49 -4.95
C ILE A 3 -4.46 16.69 -5.75
N ASP A 4 -4.11 16.23 -6.96
CA ASP A 4 -4.98 15.40 -7.78
C ASP A 4 -5.29 14.06 -7.10
N LEU A 5 -4.25 13.38 -6.60
CA LEU A 5 -4.42 12.14 -5.85
C LEU A 5 -5.26 12.34 -4.59
N LEU A 6 -5.02 13.42 -3.85
CA LEU A 6 -5.81 13.73 -2.66
C LEU A 6 -7.29 13.91 -2.99
N LYS A 7 -7.60 14.66 -4.06
CA LYS A 7 -8.96 14.84 -4.54
C LYS A 7 -9.61 13.49 -4.89
N ARG A 8 -8.93 12.66 -5.68
CA ARG A 8 -9.44 11.32 -6.07
C ARG A 8 -9.68 10.44 -4.85
N LEU A 9 -8.80 10.46 -3.84
CA LEU A 9 -8.98 9.71 -2.59
C LEU A 9 -10.22 10.19 -1.81
N CYS A 10 -10.43 11.51 -1.70
CA CYS A 10 -11.59 12.07 -1.01
C CYS A 10 -12.91 11.82 -1.75
N GLU A 11 -12.90 11.76 -3.07
CA GLU A 11 -14.09 11.55 -3.90
C GLU A 11 -14.42 10.07 -4.14
N THR A 12 -13.49 9.15 -3.85
CA THR A 12 -13.72 7.72 -4.04
C THR A 12 -14.60 7.17 -2.91
N PRO A 13 -15.75 6.55 -3.23
CA PRO A 13 -16.62 5.98 -2.21
C PRO A 13 -15.99 4.72 -1.59
N GLY A 14 -15.84 4.73 -0.27
CA GLY A 14 -15.37 3.59 0.54
C GLY A 14 -16.18 3.51 1.84
N VAL A 15 -17.39 2.96 1.75
CA VAL A 15 -18.20 2.70 2.96
C VAL A 15 -17.63 1.51 3.72
N PRO A 16 -17.80 1.42 5.05
CA PRO A 16 -17.27 0.30 5.84
C PRO A 16 -17.65 -1.05 5.24
N GLY A 17 -16.65 -1.89 4.97
CA GLY A 17 -16.83 -3.22 4.35
C GLY A 17 -17.01 -3.23 2.83
N ARG A 18 -16.97 -2.07 2.15
CA ARG A 18 -16.89 -1.94 0.68
C ARG A 18 -15.84 -0.90 0.27
N GLU A 19 -14.61 -1.17 0.65
CA GLU A 19 -13.45 -0.29 0.44
C GLU A 19 -12.62 -0.67 -0.80
N GLU A 20 -13.08 -1.64 -1.60
CA GLU A 20 -12.35 -2.18 -2.73
C GLU A 20 -11.91 -1.11 -3.74
N ARG A 21 -12.76 -0.11 -4.01
CA ARG A 21 -12.44 0.97 -4.95
C ARG A 21 -11.31 1.88 -4.46
N VAL A 22 -11.31 2.18 -3.16
CA VAL A 22 -10.25 2.97 -2.54
C VAL A 22 -8.95 2.17 -2.55
N ARG A 23 -9.02 0.86 -2.25
CA ARG A 23 -7.87 -0.04 -2.32
C ARG A 23 -7.28 -0.13 -3.73
N ASP A 24 -8.12 -0.30 -4.75
CA ASP A 24 -7.68 -0.40 -6.14
C ASP A 24 -7.02 0.89 -6.63
N LEU A 25 -7.56 2.05 -6.22
CA LEU A 25 -6.95 3.35 -6.46
C LEU A 25 -5.54 3.42 -5.83
N ILE A 26 -5.42 3.07 -4.54
CA ILE A 26 -4.12 3.10 -3.85
C ILE A 26 -3.14 2.11 -4.50
N MET A 27 -3.58 0.90 -4.86
CA MET A 27 -2.75 -0.10 -5.53
C MET A 27 -2.12 0.41 -6.84
N GLY A 28 -2.85 1.23 -7.59
CA GLY A 28 -2.33 1.87 -8.81
C GLY A 28 -1.18 2.85 -8.55
N GLU A 29 -1.22 3.54 -7.41
CA GLU A 29 -0.28 4.63 -7.08
C GLU A 29 0.98 4.13 -6.35
N ILE A 30 0.91 2.99 -5.67
CA ILE A 30 2.01 2.49 -4.81
C ILE A 30 3.06 1.63 -5.51
N LYS A 31 2.95 1.45 -6.83
CA LYS A 31 3.81 0.55 -7.61
C LYS A 31 5.29 0.91 -7.45
N GLY A 32 6.10 -0.05 -6.98
CA GLY A 32 7.54 0.11 -6.81
C GLY A 32 7.99 0.89 -5.57
N LEU A 33 7.05 1.27 -4.68
CA LEU A 33 7.36 2.03 -3.46
C LEU A 33 7.69 1.14 -2.25
N PHE A 34 7.20 -0.10 -2.25
CA PHE A 34 7.23 -1.02 -1.11
C PHE A 34 7.89 -2.35 -1.48
N ASP A 35 8.43 -3.05 -0.47
CA ASP A 35 9.07 -4.35 -0.64
C ASP A 35 8.05 -5.50 -0.64
N SER A 36 6.94 -5.34 0.10
CA SER A 36 5.80 -6.26 0.04
C SER A 36 4.47 -5.53 0.15
N VAL A 37 3.47 -6.05 -0.55
CA VAL A 37 2.09 -5.56 -0.55
C VAL A 37 1.18 -6.77 -0.39
N GLU A 38 0.31 -6.75 0.60
CA GLU A 38 -0.65 -7.82 0.88
C GLU A 38 -2.00 -7.23 1.31
N THR A 39 -3.04 -8.05 1.25
CA THR A 39 -4.38 -7.70 1.74
C THR A 39 -4.81 -8.75 2.75
N ASP A 40 -5.32 -8.32 3.90
CA ASP A 40 -5.82 -9.24 4.92
C ASP A 40 -7.26 -9.73 4.58
N ALA A 41 -7.77 -10.66 5.39
CA ALA A 41 -9.12 -11.19 5.20
C ALA A 41 -10.24 -10.15 5.36
N MET A 42 -9.96 -9.01 6.03
CA MET A 42 -10.90 -7.91 6.23
C MET A 42 -10.86 -6.88 5.10
N GLY A 43 -9.88 -6.97 4.19
CA GLY A 43 -9.73 -6.09 3.04
C GLY A 43 -8.72 -4.95 3.24
N SER A 44 -8.02 -4.90 4.38
CA SER A 44 -7.00 -3.88 4.64
C SER A 44 -5.79 -4.07 3.74
N LEU A 45 -5.34 -3.00 3.08
CA LEU A 45 -4.13 -3.00 2.28
C LEU A 45 -2.90 -2.73 3.17
N ILE A 46 -2.02 -3.71 3.29
CA ILE A 46 -0.83 -3.64 4.13
C ILE A 46 0.40 -3.55 3.22
N CYS A 47 1.12 -2.44 3.32
CA CYS A 47 2.33 -2.18 2.56
C CYS A 47 3.52 -2.13 3.51
N ARG A 48 4.55 -2.96 3.28
CA ARG A 48 5.77 -2.98 4.11
C ARG A 48 6.97 -2.50 3.32
N ARG A 49 7.73 -1.61 3.92
CA ARG A 49 9.04 -1.15 3.45
C ARG A 49 10.08 -1.41 4.53
N SER A 50 11.08 -2.19 4.19
CA SER A 50 12.18 -2.52 5.08
C SER A 50 13.10 -1.30 5.24
N PRO A 51 13.71 -1.11 6.42
CA PRO A 51 14.69 -0.04 6.62
C PRO A 51 15.84 -0.21 5.63
N ARG A 52 16.25 0.89 4.99
CA ARG A 52 17.42 0.90 4.11
C ARG A 52 18.63 1.21 4.98
N THR A 53 19.38 0.18 5.40
CA THR A 53 20.70 0.41 6.01
C THR A 53 21.62 0.97 4.94
N ALA A 54 22.28 2.09 5.22
CA ALA A 54 23.38 2.57 4.40
C ALA A 54 24.56 1.60 4.56
N GLY A 55 24.55 0.50 3.81
CA GLY A 55 25.56 -0.56 3.91
C GLY A 55 25.01 -1.90 3.46
N LYS A 56 25.75 -2.57 2.57
CA LYS A 56 25.49 -3.88 1.97
C LYS A 56 24.89 -4.89 2.97
N GLY A 57 23.73 -5.47 2.65
CA GLY A 57 23.17 -6.58 3.42
C GLY A 57 21.93 -7.19 2.78
N LYS A 58 21.99 -8.50 2.50
CA LYS A 58 21.01 -9.31 1.76
C LYS A 58 19.64 -9.42 2.44
N ALA A 59 18.65 -9.66 1.57
CA ALA A 59 17.24 -10.00 1.77
C ALA A 59 16.85 -10.51 3.17
N SER A 60 15.91 -9.77 3.78
CA SER A 60 15.16 -10.16 4.97
C SER A 60 14.44 -11.49 4.76
N LYS A 61 14.55 -12.35 5.77
CA LYS A 61 14.08 -13.73 5.86
C LYS A 61 12.55 -13.78 5.82
N LYS A 62 11.99 -14.60 4.92
CA LYS A 62 10.57 -15.03 4.92
C LYS A 62 10.19 -15.50 6.33
N ARG A 63 9.21 -14.87 6.97
CA ARG A 63 8.54 -15.44 8.14
C ARG A 63 7.41 -16.33 7.61
N ALA A 64 7.42 -17.56 8.11
CA ALA A 64 6.49 -18.64 7.79
C ALA A 64 5.06 -18.31 8.20
#